data_AF-A0A1V4VMX5-F1
#
_entry.id   AF-A0A1V4VMX5-F1
#
_cell.length_a   1.000
_cell.length_b   1.000
_cell.length_c   1.000
_cell.angle_alpha   90.00
_cell.angle_beta   90.00
_cell.angle_gamma   90.00
#
_symmetry.space_group_name_H-M   'P 1'
#
loop_
_entity.id
_entity.type
_entity.pdbx_description
1 polymer ?
#
loop_
_entity_poly.entity_id
_entity_poly.type
_entity_poly.pdbx_seq_one_letter_code
_entity_poly.pdbx_strand_id
1 'polypeptide(L)'
;MNILIVGGGNGGVAMIECLNGMSDVKIVGVVDVKEDAPALVLAKKLNIRTITDLKEALRIPSLDIVLDVTNSEKARQMINELKPDSVHVADPIISKLLYLMASDREKVNINIQEQIKFMNGIVNESKSNINNINEIIDFIKRVADDTKLLSLNAAIEAARAGEHGRSFGVVAAEVRKLADNSAAAAKNIGKVLNDIENSIKGLIGGIEKTAVISGLEIGK
;
A
#
# COMPACT_ATOMS: atom_id res chain seq x y z
N MET A 1 4.27 -28.77 -9.80
CA MET A 1 4.39 -28.75 -11.27
C MET A 1 5.65 -28.00 -11.66
N ASN A 2 6.54 -28.66 -12.40
CA ASN A 2 7.80 -28.12 -12.88
C ASN A 2 7.63 -27.55 -14.29
N ILE A 3 7.82 -26.24 -14.43
CA ILE A 3 7.55 -25.51 -15.67
C ILE A 3 8.86 -24.96 -16.25
N LEU A 4 9.04 -25.15 -17.55
CA LEU A 4 10.06 -24.47 -18.35
C LEU A 4 9.40 -23.33 -19.14
N ILE A 5 9.92 -22.12 -19.00
CA ILE A 5 9.45 -20.96 -19.77
C ILE A 5 10.36 -20.78 -20.99
N VAL A 6 9.78 -20.74 -22.19
CA VAL A 6 10.52 -20.50 -23.44
C VAL A 6 10.15 -19.12 -23.97
N GLY A 7 11.15 -18.24 -24.07
CA GLY A 7 11.03 -16.86 -24.49
C GLY A 7 11.53 -15.86 -23.44
N GLY A 8 12.47 -15.02 -23.83
CA GLY A 8 13.19 -14.08 -22.96
C GLY A 8 12.63 -12.66 -22.91
N GLY A 9 11.63 -12.34 -23.73
CA GLY A 9 11.01 -11.02 -23.79
C GLY A 9 10.07 -10.71 -22.62
N ASN A 10 9.25 -9.67 -22.76
CA ASN A 10 8.29 -9.26 -21.74
C ASN A 10 7.26 -10.34 -21.40
N GLY A 11 6.95 -11.23 -22.34
CA GLY A 11 6.10 -12.39 -22.06
C GLY A 11 6.73 -13.35 -21.06
N GLY A 12 8.04 -13.63 -21.20
CA GLY A 12 8.78 -14.45 -20.23
C GLY A 12 8.84 -13.80 -18.86
N VAL A 13 9.10 -12.49 -18.80
CA VAL A 13 9.09 -11.70 -17.55
C VAL A 13 7.74 -11.84 -16.84
N ALA A 14 6.64 -11.59 -17.55
CA ALA A 14 5.29 -11.67 -17.00
C ALA A 14 4.95 -13.09 -16.49
N MET A 15 5.42 -14.14 -17.17
CA MET A 15 5.23 -15.52 -16.71
C MET A 15 6.03 -15.82 -15.45
N ILE A 16 7.27 -15.34 -15.37
CA ILE A 16 8.10 -15.50 -14.19
C ILE A 16 7.40 -14.84 -12.99
N GLU A 17 7.02 -13.57 -13.10
CA GLU A 17 6.38 -12.83 -12.01
C GLU A 17 5.03 -13.43 -11.60
N CYS A 18 4.25 -13.93 -12.56
CA CYS A 18 2.97 -14.56 -12.30
C CYS A 18 3.09 -15.88 -11.54
N LEU A 19 4.06 -16.72 -11.93
CA LEU A 19 4.22 -18.08 -11.41
C LEU A 19 5.16 -18.15 -10.19
N ASN A 20 6.11 -17.21 -10.07
CA ASN A 20 7.07 -17.14 -8.96
C ASN A 20 6.36 -16.66 -7.69
N GLY A 21 5.88 -17.60 -6.89
CA GLY A 21 5.08 -17.35 -5.68
C GLY A 21 3.92 -18.31 -5.49
N MET A 22 3.59 -19.11 -6.52
CA MET A 22 2.64 -20.21 -6.39
C MET A 22 3.31 -21.41 -5.71
N SER A 23 2.75 -21.88 -4.59
CA SER A 23 3.30 -23.00 -3.80
C SER A 23 3.44 -24.30 -4.59
N ASP A 24 2.53 -24.53 -5.54
CA ASP A 24 2.45 -25.78 -6.30
C ASP A 24 3.16 -25.72 -7.66
N VAL A 25 3.78 -24.59 -8.01
CA VAL A 25 4.48 -24.38 -9.28
C VAL A 25 5.94 -24.05 -9.02
N LYS A 26 6.83 -24.72 -9.76
CA LYS A 26 8.26 -24.46 -9.73
C LYS A 26 8.73 -24.14 -11.15
N ILE A 27 9.28 -22.94 -11.34
CA ILE A 27 9.96 -22.59 -12.60
C ILE A 27 11.33 -23.26 -12.56
N VAL A 28 11.53 -24.29 -13.38
CA VAL A 28 12.79 -25.07 -13.41
C VAL A 28 13.81 -24.50 -14.38
N GLY A 29 13.37 -23.62 -15.29
CA GLY A 29 14.28 -22.86 -16.13
C GLY A 29 13.57 -21.85 -17.04
N VAL A 30 14.36 -20.89 -17.52
CA VAL A 30 13.95 -19.90 -18.53
C VAL A 30 14.92 -19.97 -19.70
N VAL A 31 14.37 -20.03 -20.91
CA VAL A 31 15.14 -20.22 -22.14
C VAL A 31 14.98 -19.03 -23.06
N ASP A 32 16.10 -18.48 -23.52
CA ASP A 32 16.12 -17.57 -24.66
C ASP A 32 17.50 -17.63 -25.33
N VAL A 33 17.54 -17.40 -26.64
CA VAL A 33 18.80 -17.39 -27.41
C VAL A 33 19.71 -16.23 -27.02
N LYS A 34 19.17 -15.16 -26.41
CA LYS A 34 19.91 -13.98 -25.96
C LYS A 34 20.13 -14.02 -24.45
N GLU A 35 21.40 -14.05 -24.02
CA GLU A 35 21.76 -14.11 -22.59
C GLU A 35 21.36 -12.87 -21.78
N ASP A 36 21.21 -11.74 -22.46
CA ASP A 36 20.83 -10.43 -21.91
C ASP A 36 19.30 -10.18 -21.98
N ALA A 37 18.52 -11.17 -22.44
CA ALA A 37 17.08 -11.02 -22.52
C ALA A 37 16.45 -10.71 -21.15
N PRO A 38 15.45 -9.80 -21.07
CA PRO A 38 14.87 -9.36 -19.81
C PRO A 38 14.44 -10.47 -18.86
N ALA A 39 13.80 -11.53 -19.37
CA ALA A 39 13.35 -12.64 -18.55
C ALA A 39 14.52 -13.46 -17.97
N LEU A 40 15.64 -13.59 -18.70
CA LEU A 40 16.84 -14.26 -18.20
C LEU A 40 17.54 -13.42 -17.13
N VAL A 41 17.57 -12.10 -17.31
CA VAL A 41 18.09 -11.18 -16.27
C VAL A 41 17.27 -11.29 -14.99
N LEU A 42 15.94 -11.31 -15.10
CA LEU A 42 15.05 -11.50 -13.95
C LEU A 42 15.22 -12.89 -13.32
N ALA A 43 15.26 -13.95 -14.12
CA ALA A 43 15.45 -15.32 -13.66
C ALA A 43 16.75 -15.47 -12.85
N LYS A 44 17.86 -14.87 -13.31
CA LYS A 44 19.13 -14.84 -12.56
C LYS A 44 18.99 -14.19 -11.18
N LYS A 45 18.30 -13.04 -11.09
CA LYS A 45 18.03 -12.36 -9.81
C LYS A 45 17.22 -13.22 -8.84
N LEU A 46 16.32 -14.04 -9.38
CA LEU A 46 15.47 -14.96 -8.61
C LEU A 46 16.10 -16.34 -8.40
N ASN A 47 17.37 -16.53 -8.76
CA ASN A 47 18.07 -17.82 -8.71
C ASN A 47 17.37 -18.95 -9.50
N ILE A 48 16.66 -18.60 -10.57
CA ILE A 48 16.08 -19.54 -11.53
C ILE A 48 17.12 -19.83 -12.61
N ARG A 49 17.23 -21.11 -13.00
CA ARG A 49 18.17 -21.56 -14.04
C ARG A 49 17.88 -20.85 -15.37
N THR A 50 18.91 -20.26 -15.98
CA THR A 50 18.83 -19.66 -17.33
C THR A 50 19.59 -20.52 -18.33
N ILE A 51 19.02 -20.72 -19.52
CA ILE A 51 19.57 -21.61 -20.55
C ILE A 51 19.45 -20.92 -21.90
N THR A 52 20.47 -21.02 -22.75
CA THR A 52 20.45 -20.46 -24.12
C THR A 52 20.15 -21.48 -25.20
N ASP A 53 20.36 -22.76 -24.90
CA ASP A 53 20.01 -23.87 -25.78
C ASP A 53 18.70 -24.55 -25.35
N LEU A 54 17.68 -24.45 -26.20
CA LEU A 54 16.38 -25.09 -26.01
C LEU A 54 16.50 -26.62 -25.86
N LYS A 55 17.44 -27.27 -26.54
CA LYS A 55 17.65 -28.72 -26.46
C LYS A 55 18.12 -29.15 -25.08
N GLU A 56 19.00 -28.37 -24.45
CA GLU A 56 19.44 -28.62 -23.08
C GLU A 56 18.26 -28.44 -22.12
N ALA A 57 17.47 -27.40 -22.33
CA ALA A 57 16.36 -27.06 -21.45
C ALA A 57 15.24 -28.12 -21.43
N LEU A 58 14.94 -28.74 -22.57
CA LEU A 58 13.94 -29.81 -22.66
C LEU A 58 14.37 -31.12 -21.98
N ARG A 59 15.65 -31.25 -21.63
CA ARG A 59 16.21 -32.42 -20.94
C ARG A 59 16.31 -32.23 -19.43
N ILE A 60 15.79 -31.13 -18.89
CA ILE A 60 15.76 -30.91 -17.44
C ILE A 60 14.99 -32.07 -16.78
N PRO A 61 15.57 -32.74 -15.76
CA PRO A 61 14.89 -33.81 -15.04
C PRO A 61 13.58 -33.33 -14.40
N SER A 62 12.57 -34.18 -14.42
CA SER A 62 11.25 -33.92 -13.83
C SER A 62 10.52 -32.72 -14.41
N LEU A 63 10.83 -32.31 -15.64
CA LEU A 63 10.06 -31.30 -16.35
C LEU A 63 8.65 -31.82 -16.65
N ASP A 64 7.62 -31.06 -16.29
CA ASP A 64 6.22 -31.43 -16.52
C ASP A 64 5.64 -30.69 -17.73
N ILE A 65 5.84 -29.36 -17.78
CA ILE A 65 5.22 -28.47 -18.77
C ILE A 65 6.23 -27.51 -19.39
N VAL A 66 6.15 -27.34 -20.71
CA VAL A 66 6.79 -26.26 -21.46
C VAL A 66 5.76 -25.18 -21.76
N LEU A 67 6.03 -23.97 -21.29
CA LEU A 67 5.26 -22.78 -21.56
C LEU A 67 5.98 -21.95 -22.63
N ASP A 68 5.60 -22.18 -23.88
CA ASP A 68 6.10 -21.39 -25.00
C ASP A 68 5.32 -20.07 -25.09
N VAL A 69 5.99 -18.99 -24.66
CA VAL A 69 5.50 -17.62 -24.81
C VAL A 69 6.19 -16.89 -25.97
N THR A 70 6.92 -17.64 -26.80
CA THR A 70 7.41 -17.13 -28.07
C THR A 70 6.30 -17.18 -29.11
N ASN A 71 6.33 -16.25 -30.07
CA ASN A 71 5.53 -16.38 -31.28
C ASN A 71 6.28 -17.16 -32.39
N SER A 72 7.33 -17.89 -32.03
CA SER A 72 8.25 -18.51 -32.98
C SER A 72 7.78 -19.89 -33.40
N GLU A 73 7.44 -20.05 -34.68
CA GLU A 73 7.08 -21.36 -35.23
C GLU A 73 8.25 -22.35 -35.16
N LYS A 74 9.48 -21.85 -35.36
CA LYS A 74 10.70 -22.64 -35.23
C LYS A 74 10.87 -23.20 -33.80
N ALA A 75 10.61 -22.38 -32.77
CA ALA A 75 10.69 -22.84 -31.39
C ALA A 75 9.63 -23.93 -31.14
N ARG A 76 8.38 -23.71 -31.57
CA ARG A 76 7.30 -24.70 -31.44
C ARG A 76 7.63 -26.03 -32.11
N GLN A 77 8.12 -26.00 -33.36
CA GLN A 77 8.53 -27.21 -34.08
C GLN A 77 9.63 -27.95 -33.31
N MET A 78 10.68 -27.24 -32.87
CA MET A 78 11.75 -27.85 -32.08
C MET A 78 11.26 -28.43 -30.75
N ILE A 79 10.34 -27.76 -30.04
CA ILE A 79 9.74 -28.29 -28.81
C ILE A 79 8.99 -29.58 -29.11
N ASN A 80 8.14 -29.60 -30.13
CA ASN A 80 7.35 -30.78 -30.46
C ASN A 80 8.20 -31.96 -30.94
N GLU A 81 9.30 -31.70 -31.64
CA GLU A 81 10.22 -32.74 -32.11
C GLU A 81 11.11 -33.31 -30.99
N LEU A 82 11.48 -32.48 -30.01
CA LEU A 82 12.52 -32.83 -29.02
C LEU A 82 11.97 -33.08 -27.62
N LYS A 83 10.71 -32.76 -27.34
CA LYS A 83 10.13 -32.97 -26.02
C LYS A 83 10.08 -34.47 -25.70
N PRO A 84 10.38 -34.86 -24.45
CA PRO A 84 10.02 -36.19 -23.96
C PRO A 84 8.49 -36.41 -23.99
N ASP A 85 8.06 -37.67 -24.08
CA ASP A 85 6.62 -38.01 -24.08
C ASP A 85 5.90 -37.59 -22.80
N SER A 86 6.61 -37.59 -21.67
CA SER A 86 6.09 -37.14 -20.37
C SER A 86 5.86 -35.63 -20.28
N VAL A 87 6.50 -34.85 -21.15
CA VAL A 87 6.46 -33.38 -21.12
C VAL A 87 5.30 -32.87 -21.98
N HIS A 88 4.48 -32.02 -21.37
CA HIS A 88 3.35 -31.39 -22.01
C HIS A 88 3.72 -29.99 -22.49
N VAL A 89 3.17 -29.54 -23.61
CA VAL A 89 3.38 -28.18 -24.12
C VAL A 89 2.07 -27.44 -23.95
N ALA A 90 2.12 -26.24 -23.36
CA ALA A 90 0.95 -25.39 -23.27
C ALA A 90 0.48 -25.00 -24.69
N ASP A 91 -0.82 -25.12 -24.93
CA ASP A 91 -1.42 -24.71 -26.19
C ASP A 91 -1.17 -23.20 -26.44
N PRO A 92 -0.86 -22.77 -27.68
CA PRO A 92 -0.55 -21.37 -27.97
C PRO A 92 -1.64 -20.38 -27.56
N ILE A 93 -2.92 -20.76 -27.64
CA ILE A 93 -4.05 -19.91 -27.22
C ILE A 93 -4.05 -19.80 -25.71
N ILE A 94 -3.80 -20.90 -24.99
CA ILE A 94 -3.69 -20.90 -23.52
C ILE A 94 -2.48 -20.09 -23.05
N SER A 95 -1.31 -20.24 -23.68
CA SER A 95 -0.13 -19.42 -23.41
C SER A 95 -0.40 -17.93 -23.65
N LYS A 96 -1.14 -17.60 -24.73
CA LYS A 96 -1.51 -16.21 -25.02
C LYS A 96 -2.50 -15.66 -23.99
N LEU A 97 -3.49 -16.46 -23.57
CA LEU A 97 -4.43 -16.08 -22.52
C LEU A 97 -3.70 -15.82 -21.19
N LEU A 98 -2.78 -16.72 -20.80
CA LEU A 98 -1.97 -16.55 -19.60
C LEU A 98 -1.10 -15.28 -19.67
N TYR A 99 -0.49 -15.00 -20.83
CA TYR A 99 0.22 -13.75 -21.07
C TYR A 99 -0.66 -12.51 -20.88
N LEU A 100 -1.87 -12.50 -21.45
CA LEU A 100 -2.80 -11.39 -21.29
C LEU A 100 -3.22 -11.21 -19.82
N MET A 101 -3.52 -12.30 -19.12
CA MET A 101 -3.84 -12.28 -17.70
C MET A 101 -2.69 -11.75 -16.84
N ALA A 102 -1.46 -12.18 -17.10
CA ALA A 102 -0.28 -11.68 -16.39
C ALA A 102 -0.02 -10.20 -16.69
N SER A 103 -0.19 -9.77 -17.95
CA SER A 103 -0.04 -8.36 -18.32
C SER A 103 -1.10 -7.46 -17.69
N ASP A 104 -2.36 -7.91 -17.62
CA ASP A 104 -3.42 -7.14 -16.98
C ASP A 104 -3.28 -7.14 -15.46
N ARG A 105 -2.79 -8.24 -14.86
CA ARG A 105 -2.40 -8.28 -13.44
C ARG A 105 -1.34 -7.22 -13.12
N GLU A 106 -0.35 -7.05 -14.00
CA GLU A 106 0.70 -6.03 -13.80
C GLU A 106 0.12 -4.61 -13.85
N LYS A 107 -0.78 -4.32 -14.79
CA LYS A 107 -1.50 -3.03 -14.81
C LYS A 107 -2.30 -2.79 -13.53
N VAL A 108 -2.98 -3.82 -13.03
CA VAL A 108 -3.70 -3.75 -11.75
C VAL A 108 -2.73 -3.46 -10.61
N ASN A 109 -1.54 -4.08 -10.60
CA ASN A 109 -0.54 -3.81 -9.58
C ASN A 109 -0.09 -2.35 -9.61
N ILE A 110 0.27 -1.82 -10.79
CA ILE A 110 0.64 -0.40 -10.98
C ILE A 110 -0.47 0.53 -10.48
N ASN A 111 -1.73 0.26 -10.82
CA ASN A 111 -2.85 1.08 -10.33
C ASN A 111 -2.99 1.03 -8.80
N ILE A 112 -2.74 -0.13 -8.18
CA ILE A 112 -2.70 -0.26 -6.71
C ILE A 112 -1.55 0.56 -6.12
N GLN A 113 -0.36 0.58 -6.76
CA GLN A 113 0.77 1.42 -6.33
C GLN A 113 0.39 2.89 -6.27
N GLU A 114 -0.19 3.39 -7.36
CA GLU A 114 -0.60 4.79 -7.47
C GLU A 114 -1.65 5.14 -6.42
N GLN A 115 -2.62 4.24 -6.21
CA GLN A 115 -3.64 4.41 -5.19
C GLN A 115 -3.05 4.43 -3.77
N ILE A 116 -2.08 3.55 -3.46
CA ILE A 116 -1.38 3.55 -2.17
C ILE A 116 -0.64 4.87 -1.96
N LYS A 117 0.08 5.35 -2.97
CA LYS A 117 0.79 6.63 -2.89
C LYS A 117 -0.16 7.79 -2.65
N PHE A 118 -1.29 7.80 -3.35
CA PHE A 118 -2.34 8.80 -3.17
C PHE A 118 -2.93 8.77 -1.74
N MET A 119 -3.29 7.58 -1.24
CA MET A 119 -3.81 7.42 0.13
C MET A 119 -2.81 7.87 1.19
N ASN A 120 -1.53 7.55 1.03
CA ASN A 120 -0.47 8.03 1.92
C ASN A 120 -0.38 9.57 1.93
N GLY A 121 -0.57 10.22 0.77
CA GLY A 121 -0.68 11.67 0.67
C GLY A 121 -1.82 12.23 1.54
N ILE A 122 -3.04 11.68 1.40
CA ILE A 122 -4.22 12.08 2.18
C ILE A 122 -4.00 11.86 3.68
N VAL A 123 -3.41 10.73 4.07
CA VAL A 123 -3.12 10.41 5.47
C VAL A 123 -2.18 11.45 6.08
N ASN A 124 -1.11 11.80 5.37
CA ASN A 124 -0.13 12.79 5.84
C ASN A 124 -0.76 14.18 5.97
N GLU A 125 -1.57 14.59 4.99
CA GLU A 125 -2.32 15.85 5.05
C GLU A 125 -3.31 15.87 6.24
N SER A 126 -4.06 14.78 6.42
CA SER A 126 -5.03 14.64 7.52
C SER A 126 -4.33 14.71 8.89
N LYS A 127 -3.15 14.09 9.02
CA LYS A 127 -2.33 14.17 10.24
C LYS A 127 -1.86 15.61 10.52
N SER A 128 -1.43 16.32 9.48
CA SER A 128 -1.07 17.75 9.60
C SER A 128 -2.26 18.60 10.07
N ASN A 129 -3.43 18.39 9.47
CA ASN A 129 -4.65 19.11 9.84
C ASN A 129 -5.06 18.84 11.30
N ILE A 130 -4.96 17.60 11.77
CA ILE A 130 -5.24 17.27 13.18
C ILE A 130 -4.28 18.00 14.13
N ASN A 131 -2.99 18.05 13.80
CA ASN A 131 -2.01 18.79 14.60
C ASN A 131 -2.36 20.28 14.68
N ASN A 132 -2.69 20.90 13.54
CA ASN A 132 -3.11 22.31 13.50
C ASN A 132 -4.38 22.55 14.35
N ILE A 133 -5.35 21.63 14.29
CA ILE A 133 -6.56 21.75 15.12
C ILE A 133 -6.23 21.58 16.60
N ASN A 134 -5.32 20.67 16.97
CA ASN A 134 -4.88 20.52 18.36
C ASN A 134 -4.26 21.82 18.89
N GLU A 135 -3.44 22.51 18.10
CA GLU A 135 -2.88 23.83 18.48
C GLU A 135 -3.97 24.87 18.71
N ILE A 136 -5.00 24.91 17.86
CA ILE A 136 -6.17 25.78 18.02
C ILE A 136 -6.93 25.44 19.30
N ILE A 137 -7.14 24.16 19.58
CA ILE A 137 -7.84 23.70 20.79
C ILE A 137 -7.07 24.09 22.05
N ASP A 138 -5.75 23.95 22.05
CA ASP A 138 -4.92 24.37 23.17
C ASP A 138 -4.92 25.89 23.35
N PHE A 139 -4.98 26.66 22.25
CA PHE A 139 -5.20 28.10 22.33
C PHE A 139 -6.55 28.43 22.95
N ILE A 140 -7.64 27.78 22.53
CA ILE A 140 -8.98 28.00 23.10
C ILE A 140 -9.01 27.67 24.60
N LYS A 141 -8.36 26.59 25.04
CA LYS A 141 -8.24 26.25 26.47
C LYS A 141 -7.55 27.37 27.24
N ARG A 142 -6.41 27.87 26.74
CA ARG A 142 -5.70 28.99 27.37
C ARG A 142 -6.57 30.24 27.47
N VAL A 143 -7.27 30.61 26.39
CA VAL A 143 -8.19 31.75 26.39
C VAL A 143 -9.32 31.57 27.41
N ALA A 144 -9.87 30.36 27.52
CA ALA A 144 -10.90 30.06 28.50
C ALA A 144 -10.36 30.18 29.94
N ASP A 145 -9.15 29.67 30.20
CA ASP A 145 -8.51 29.78 31.53
C ASP A 145 -8.18 31.23 31.89
N ASP A 146 -7.65 32.02 30.94
CA ASP A 146 -7.38 33.45 31.15
C ASP A 146 -8.66 34.24 31.40
N THR A 147 -9.72 33.95 30.63
CA THR A 147 -11.04 34.57 30.81
C THR A 147 -11.63 34.21 32.17
N LYS A 148 -11.44 32.96 32.61
CA LYS A 148 -11.86 32.50 33.94
C LYS A 148 -11.14 33.26 35.04
N LEU A 149 -9.82 33.45 34.94
CA LEU A 149 -9.06 34.25 35.90
C LEU A 149 -9.49 35.72 35.89
N LEU A 150 -9.71 36.30 34.71
CA LEU A 150 -10.17 37.68 34.58
C LEU A 150 -11.55 37.87 35.23
N SER A 151 -12.47 36.95 35.00
CA SER A 151 -13.80 36.95 35.61
C SER A 151 -13.76 36.82 37.13
N LEU A 152 -12.80 36.04 37.66
CA LEU A 152 -12.59 35.90 39.09
C LEU A 152 -12.11 37.22 39.71
N ASN A 153 -11.14 37.89 39.08
CA ASN A 153 -10.65 39.19 39.52
C ASN A 153 -11.77 40.24 39.50
N ALA A 154 -12.59 40.25 38.45
CA ALA A 154 -13.76 41.13 38.35
C ALA A 154 -14.80 40.84 39.45
N ALA A 155 -15.04 39.56 39.78
CA ALA A 155 -15.95 39.18 40.86
C ALA A 155 -15.44 39.62 42.23
N ILE A 156 -14.12 39.54 42.48
CA ILE A 156 -13.48 40.02 43.71
C ILE A 156 -13.64 41.55 43.83
N GLU A 157 -13.41 42.29 42.76
CA GLU A 157 -13.50 43.75 42.78
C GLU A 157 -14.96 44.22 42.90
N ALA A 158 -15.89 43.52 42.25
CA ALA A 158 -17.32 43.73 42.42
C ALA A 158 -17.76 43.51 43.89
N ALA A 159 -17.24 42.48 44.55
CA ALA A 159 -17.51 42.23 45.97
C ALA A 159 -16.92 43.33 46.87
N ARG A 160 -15.72 43.83 46.56
CA ARG A 160 -15.08 44.95 47.28
C ARG A 160 -15.86 46.26 47.19
N ALA A 161 -16.47 46.53 46.03
CA ALA A 161 -17.31 47.71 45.81
C ALA A 161 -18.68 47.65 46.51
N GLY A 162 -19.02 46.53 47.16
CA GLY A 162 -20.27 46.36 47.90
C GLY A 162 -21.52 46.54 47.03
N GLU A 163 -22.46 47.36 47.48
CA GLU A 163 -23.71 47.66 46.75
C GLU A 163 -23.45 48.21 45.34
N HIS A 164 -22.41 49.01 45.15
CA HIS A 164 -22.06 49.61 43.85
C HIS A 164 -21.51 48.60 42.84
N GLY A 165 -20.98 47.46 43.30
CA GLY A 165 -20.43 46.40 42.45
C GLY A 165 -21.44 45.30 42.09
N ARG A 166 -22.66 45.34 42.62
CA ARG A 166 -23.62 44.22 42.55
C ARG A 166 -23.96 43.80 41.11
N SER A 167 -24.16 44.76 40.20
CA SER A 167 -24.42 44.47 38.78
C SER A 167 -23.18 43.92 38.05
N PHE A 168 -21.99 44.43 38.37
CA PHE A 168 -20.73 43.91 37.83
C PHE A 168 -20.43 42.49 38.30
N GLY A 169 -20.81 42.14 39.53
CA GLY A 169 -20.68 40.77 40.06
C GLY A 169 -21.50 39.75 39.28
N VAL A 170 -22.71 40.12 38.83
CA VAL A 170 -23.55 39.26 37.97
C VAL A 170 -22.89 39.03 36.61
N VAL A 171 -22.35 40.10 36.00
CA VAL A 171 -21.62 39.98 34.72
C VAL A 171 -20.38 39.10 34.88
N ALA A 172 -19.60 39.29 35.94
CA ALA A 172 -18.42 38.48 36.22
C ALA A 172 -18.76 36.98 36.38
N ALA A 173 -19.88 36.66 37.04
CA ALA A 173 -20.35 35.28 37.16
C ALA A 173 -20.74 34.66 35.81
N GLU A 174 -21.41 35.42 34.92
CA GLU A 174 -21.78 34.92 33.60
C GLU A 174 -20.56 34.73 32.69
N VAL A 175 -19.58 35.65 32.73
CA VAL A 175 -18.31 35.51 32.01
C VAL A 175 -17.54 34.27 32.48
N ARG A 176 -17.51 34.01 33.80
CA ARG A 176 -16.90 32.79 34.35
C ARG A 176 -17.56 31.53 33.81
N LYS A 177 -18.89 31.50 33.78
CA LYS A 177 -19.68 30.38 33.27
C LYS A 177 -19.43 30.15 31.78
N LEU A 178 -19.33 31.22 30.98
CA LEU A 178 -18.95 31.13 29.57
C LEU A 178 -17.55 30.54 29.39
N ALA A 179 -16.58 30.97 30.19
CA ALA A 179 -15.23 30.43 30.18
C ALA A 179 -15.20 28.93 30.52
N ASP A 180 -15.90 28.51 31.57
CA ASP A 180 -16.01 27.10 31.95
C ASP A 180 -16.67 26.26 30.83
N ASN A 181 -17.71 26.79 30.18
CA ASN A 181 -18.36 26.14 29.04
C ASN A 181 -17.42 26.03 27.82
N SER A 182 -16.64 27.07 27.52
CA SER A 182 -15.64 27.05 26.44
C SER A 182 -14.56 26.00 26.69
N ALA A 183 -14.04 25.90 27.92
CA ALA A 183 -13.07 24.88 28.30
C ALA A 183 -13.65 23.45 28.15
N ALA A 184 -14.90 23.25 28.57
CA ALA A 184 -15.59 21.98 28.41
C ALA A 184 -15.79 21.61 26.92
N ALA A 185 -16.18 22.57 26.08
CA ALA A 185 -16.33 22.37 24.65
C ALA A 185 -14.99 22.00 23.98
N ALA A 186 -13.91 22.72 24.30
CA ALA A 186 -12.57 22.44 23.79
C ALA A 186 -12.09 21.03 24.19
N LYS A 187 -12.38 20.59 25.42
CA LYS A 187 -12.10 19.23 25.88
C LYS A 187 -12.87 18.17 25.09
N ASN A 188 -14.14 18.41 24.78
CA ASN A 188 -14.94 17.49 23.99
C ASN A 188 -14.45 17.39 22.54
N ILE A 189 -14.06 18.51 21.92
CA ILE A 189 -13.45 18.50 20.58
C ILE A 189 -12.15 17.68 20.60
N GLY A 190 -11.31 17.84 21.63
CA GLY A 190 -10.09 17.03 21.79
C GLY A 190 -10.35 15.52 21.84
N LYS A 191 -11.47 15.07 22.42
CA LYS A 191 -11.85 13.64 22.38
C LYS A 191 -12.19 13.19 20.96
N VAL A 192 -12.98 13.98 20.24
CA VAL A 192 -13.34 13.67 18.85
C VAL A 192 -12.10 13.61 17.96
N LEU A 193 -11.12 14.50 18.16
CA LEU A 193 -9.87 14.48 17.42
C LEU A 193 -9.04 13.22 17.70
N ASN A 194 -9.00 12.75 18.95
CA ASN A 194 -8.35 11.48 19.28
C ASN A 194 -9.00 10.29 18.55
N ASP A 195 -10.33 10.27 18.44
CA ASP A 195 -11.04 9.22 17.71
C ASP A 195 -10.72 9.26 16.21
N ILE A 196 -10.60 10.46 15.63
CA ILE A 196 -10.15 10.64 14.24
C ILE A 196 -8.70 10.17 14.08
N GLU A 197 -7.80 10.51 15.00
CA GLU A 197 -6.40 10.05 14.95
C GLU A 197 -6.31 8.52 14.99
N ASN A 198 -7.10 7.87 15.84
CA ASN A 198 -7.19 6.41 15.89
C ASN A 198 -7.73 5.81 14.59
N SER A 199 -8.73 6.45 13.98
CA SER A 199 -9.25 6.03 12.66
C SER A 199 -8.18 6.13 11.58
N ILE A 200 -7.36 7.18 11.58
CA ILE A 200 -6.23 7.33 10.67
C ILE A 200 -5.16 6.26 10.90
N LYS A 201 -4.85 5.90 12.15
CA LYS A 201 -3.95 4.77 12.45
C LYS A 201 -4.49 3.46 11.88
N GLY A 202 -5.80 3.24 11.97
CA GLY A 202 -6.47 2.11 11.33
C GLY A 202 -6.32 2.12 9.80
N LEU A 203 -6.48 3.28 9.16
CA LEU A 203 -6.27 3.44 7.72
C LEU A 203 -4.83 3.12 7.30
N ILE A 204 -3.83 3.59 8.05
CA ILE A 204 -2.41 3.25 7.80
C ILE A 204 -2.21 1.74 7.80
N GLY A 205 -2.71 1.04 8.82
CA GLY A 205 -2.62 -0.42 8.87
C GLY A 205 -3.35 -1.14 7.71
N GLY A 206 -4.45 -0.56 7.22
CA GLY A 206 -5.14 -1.04 6.03
C GLY A 206 -4.34 -0.85 4.74
N ILE A 207 -3.69 0.31 4.59
CA ILE A 207 -2.79 0.63 3.47
C ILE A 207 -1.59 -0.32 3.47
N GLU A 208 -0.96 -0.56 4.63
CA GLU A 208 0.16 -1.49 4.76
C GLU A 208 -0.22 -2.92 4.38
N LYS A 209 -1.37 -3.41 4.86
CA LYS A 209 -1.88 -4.74 4.44
C LYS A 209 -2.13 -4.81 2.94
N THR A 210 -2.68 -3.75 2.35
CA THR A 210 -2.94 -3.68 0.91
C THR A 210 -1.63 -3.72 0.12
N ALA A 211 -0.60 -3.03 0.61
CA ALA A 211 0.72 -3.06 0.01
C ALA A 211 1.35 -4.47 0.02
N VAL A 212 1.28 -5.17 1.15
CA VAL A 212 1.76 -6.55 1.25
C VAL A 212 1.03 -7.48 0.27
N ILE A 213 -0.29 -7.36 0.16
CA ILE A 213 -1.11 -8.19 -0.76
C ILE A 213 -0.75 -7.95 -2.23
N SER A 214 -0.42 -6.70 -2.61
CA SER A 214 -0.01 -6.39 -3.98
C SER A 214 1.43 -6.82 -4.31
N GLY A 215 2.14 -7.45 -3.37
CA GLY A 215 3.52 -7.86 -3.57
C GLY A 215 4.52 -6.70 -3.45
N LEU A 216 4.12 -5.57 -2.84
CA LEU A 216 5.10 -4.59 -2.38
C LEU A 216 5.76 -5.14 -1.13
N GLU A 217 7.04 -5.44 -1.23
CA GLU A 217 7.89 -5.35 -0.07
C GLU A 217 7.88 -3.89 0.39
N ILE A 218 7.13 -3.60 1.46
CA ILE A 218 7.34 -2.38 2.23
C ILE A 218 8.77 -2.51 2.73
N GLY A 219 9.67 -1.72 2.15
CA GLY A 219 11.11 -1.79 2.42
C GLY A 219 11.38 -1.94 3.92
N LYS A 220 12.13 -2.99 4.25
CA LYS A 220 12.90 -3.03 5.49
C LYS A 220 14.17 -2.22 5.32
#